data_AF-S2KK84-F1
#
_entry.id   AF-S2KK84-F1
#
_cell.length_a   1.000
_cell.length_b   1.000
_cell.length_c   1.000
_cell.angle_alpha   90.00
_cell.angle_beta   90.00
_cell.angle_gamma   90.00
#
_symmetry.space_group_name_H-M   'P 1'
#
loop_
_entity.id
_entity.type
_entity.pdbx_description
1 polymer ?
#
loop_
_entity_poly.entity_id
_entity_poly.type
_entity_poly.pdbx_seq_one_letter_code
_entity_poly.pdbx_strand_id
1 'polypeptide(L)'
;MATFKVNIPAGPLWNQQDAEEKAPKVAAAHQGTWTGQWNTVVEGEMSVVEVELPVKPTGSNEFKTSVLAGPLWSNDEAQKVGSAIAASYGAEFTGEWWTIVESVMSVIEIKYTF
;
A
#
# COMPACT_ATOMS: atom_id res chain seq x y z
N MET A 1 -3.97 -19.29 -3.08
CA MET A 1 -3.11 -18.46 -2.20
C MET A 1 -4.00 -17.92 -1.08
N ALA A 2 -3.45 -17.70 0.11
CA ALA A 2 -4.24 -17.04 1.17
C ALA A 2 -4.43 -15.55 0.84
N THR A 3 -5.60 -15.02 1.17
CA THR A 3 -5.97 -13.62 0.99
C THR A 3 -6.50 -13.03 2.29
N PHE A 4 -6.54 -11.71 2.36
CA PHE A 4 -7.16 -10.96 3.45
C PHE A 4 -7.80 -9.70 2.89
N LYS A 5 -8.68 -9.06 3.68
CA LYS A 5 -9.43 -7.88 3.26
C LYS A 5 -9.06 -6.67 4.10
N VAL A 6 -8.90 -5.53 3.46
CA VAL A 6 -8.67 -4.23 4.10
C VAL A 6 -9.43 -3.13 3.38
N ASN A 7 -9.75 -2.06 4.10
CA ASN A 7 -10.30 -0.85 3.51
C ASN A 7 -9.16 0.07 3.04
N ILE A 8 -9.15 0.43 1.75
CA ILE A 8 -8.17 1.33 1.15
C ILE A 8 -8.83 2.68 0.86
N PRO A 9 -8.21 3.82 1.24
CA PRO A 9 -8.71 5.15 0.90
C PRO A 9 -8.86 5.35 -0.61
N ALA A 10 -10.01 5.87 -1.05
CA ALA A 10 -10.33 6.06 -2.46
C ALA A 10 -10.61 7.53 -2.83
N GLY A 11 -10.43 8.47 -1.89
CA GLY A 11 -10.96 9.83 -2.04
C GLY A 11 -12.49 9.84 -1.93
N PRO A 12 -13.17 10.95 -2.28
CA PRO A 12 -14.62 11.02 -2.19
C PRO A 12 -15.29 10.13 -3.27
N LEU A 13 -16.22 9.29 -2.82
CA LEU A 13 -17.14 8.54 -3.66
C LEU A 13 -18.57 9.01 -3.39
N TRP A 14 -19.28 9.39 -4.45
CA TRP A 14 -20.57 10.07 -4.31
C TRP A 14 -21.78 9.15 -4.32
N ASN A 15 -21.65 7.99 -4.97
CA ASN A 15 -22.70 6.99 -5.10
C ASN A 15 -22.10 5.65 -5.59
N GLN A 16 -22.96 4.64 -5.70
CA GLN A 16 -22.58 3.30 -6.13
C GLN A 16 -21.96 3.27 -7.54
N GLN A 17 -22.50 4.03 -8.49
CA GLN A 17 -21.98 4.06 -9.87
C GLN A 17 -20.56 4.65 -9.92
N ASP A 18 -20.30 5.69 -9.11
CA ASP A 18 -18.96 6.29 -8.98
C ASP A 18 -17.97 5.30 -8.33
N ALA A 19 -18.42 4.53 -7.33
CA ALA A 19 -17.63 3.48 -6.73
C ALA A 19 -17.31 2.35 -7.73
N GLU A 20 -18.28 1.91 -8.54
CA GLU A 20 -18.08 0.89 -9.58
C GLU A 20 -17.04 1.29 -10.63
N GLU A 21 -16.93 2.58 -10.95
CA GLU A 21 -15.95 3.07 -11.90
C GLU A 21 -14.53 3.19 -11.28
N LYS A 22 -14.43 3.64 -10.03
CA LYS A 22 -13.15 4.01 -9.39
C LYS A 22 -12.54 2.89 -8.54
N ALA A 23 -13.35 2.16 -7.78
CA ALA A 23 -12.88 1.17 -6.81
C ALA A 23 -12.08 0.02 -7.45
N PRO A 24 -12.43 -0.52 -8.63
CA PRO A 24 -11.59 -1.51 -9.31
C PRO A 24 -10.19 -0.99 -9.66
N LYS A 25 -10.06 0.32 -9.98
CA LYS A 25 -8.77 0.94 -10.30
C LYS A 25 -7.91 1.09 -9.04
N VAL A 26 -8.52 1.47 -7.91
CA VAL A 26 -7.84 1.50 -6.60
C VAL A 26 -7.36 0.10 -6.22
N ALA A 27 -8.22 -0.92 -6.33
CA ALA A 27 -7.84 -2.30 -6.05
C ALA A 27 -6.68 -2.79 -6.93
N ALA A 28 -6.72 -2.53 -8.24
CA ALA A 28 -5.66 -2.89 -9.17
C ALA A 28 -4.32 -2.22 -8.83
N ALA A 29 -4.33 -0.95 -8.41
CA ALA A 29 -3.14 -0.22 -7.98
C ALA A 29 -2.46 -0.85 -6.75
N HIS A 30 -3.22 -1.61 -5.95
CA HIS A 30 -2.73 -2.35 -4.77
C HIS A 30 -2.59 -3.86 -5.01
N GLN A 31 -2.57 -4.31 -6.28
CA GLN A 31 -2.49 -5.74 -6.65
C GLN A 31 -3.63 -6.59 -6.06
N GLY A 32 -4.78 -5.96 -5.80
CA GLY A 32 -5.94 -6.57 -5.19
C GLY A 32 -7.17 -6.58 -6.09
N THR A 33 -8.25 -7.11 -5.55
CA THR A 33 -9.58 -7.10 -6.19
C THR A 33 -10.57 -6.39 -5.29
N TRP A 34 -11.34 -5.45 -5.86
CA TRP A 34 -12.40 -4.78 -5.13
C TRP A 34 -13.53 -5.77 -4.83
N THR A 35 -13.98 -5.84 -3.58
CA THR A 35 -15.00 -6.81 -3.16
C THR A 35 -16.44 -6.37 -3.45
N GLY A 36 -16.61 -5.16 -4.00
CA GLY A 36 -17.90 -4.51 -4.17
C GLY A 36 -18.33 -3.67 -2.96
N GLN A 37 -17.64 -3.78 -1.81
CA GLN A 37 -17.95 -3.01 -0.61
C GLN A 37 -17.18 -1.68 -0.59
N TRP A 38 -17.85 -0.62 -0.15
CA TRP A 38 -17.25 0.69 0.07
C TRP A 38 -18.05 1.46 1.12
N ASN A 39 -17.45 2.48 1.73
CA ASN A 39 -18.11 3.32 2.72
C ASN A 39 -17.51 4.72 2.75
N THR A 40 -18.34 5.75 2.92
CA THR A 40 -17.87 7.11 3.20
C THR A 40 -17.49 7.23 4.67
N VAL A 41 -16.25 7.62 4.93
CA VAL A 41 -15.69 7.76 6.30
C VAL A 41 -15.57 9.22 6.74
N VAL A 42 -15.48 10.15 5.78
CA VAL A 42 -15.59 11.60 6.00
C VAL A 42 -16.49 12.17 4.91
N GLU A 43 -17.64 12.70 5.30
CA GLU A 43 -18.65 13.22 4.36
C GLU A 43 -18.07 14.31 3.46
N GLY A 44 -18.26 14.17 2.15
CA GLY A 44 -17.76 15.13 1.15
C GLY A 44 -16.25 15.08 0.87
N GLU A 45 -15.47 14.31 1.62
CA GLU A 45 -14.00 14.33 1.53
C GLU A 45 -13.37 12.95 1.27
N MET A 46 -13.82 11.90 1.96
CA MET A 46 -13.14 10.60 1.93
C MET A 46 -14.09 9.41 2.06
N SER A 47 -13.91 8.47 1.15
CA SER A 47 -14.49 7.12 1.18
C SER A 47 -13.38 6.08 1.13
N VAL A 48 -13.69 4.87 1.59
CA VAL A 48 -12.81 3.71 1.52
C VAL A 48 -13.48 2.60 0.72
N VAL A 49 -12.67 1.76 0.09
CA VAL A 49 -13.13 0.58 -0.66
C VAL A 49 -12.51 -0.67 -0.04
N GLU A 50 -13.29 -1.72 0.14
CA GLU A 50 -12.77 -3.00 0.64
C GLU A 50 -12.06 -3.73 -0.50
N VAL A 51 -10.78 -4.04 -0.30
CA VAL A 51 -9.93 -4.72 -1.27
C VAL A 51 -9.46 -6.04 -0.68
N GLU A 52 -9.64 -7.10 -1.46
CA GLU A 52 -9.04 -8.41 -1.18
C GLU A 52 -7.62 -8.44 -1.75
N LEU A 53 -6.64 -8.65 -0.87
CA LEU A 53 -5.20 -8.66 -1.17
C LEU A 53 -4.61 -10.06 -0.97
N PRO A 54 -3.64 -10.48 -1.80
CA PRO A 54 -2.88 -11.69 -1.55
C PRO A 54 -1.92 -11.51 -0.37
N VAL A 55 -1.73 -12.56 0.45
CA VAL A 55 -0.69 -12.56 1.50
C VAL A 55 0.71 -12.44 0.91
N LYS A 56 0.92 -12.99 -0.29
CA LYS A 56 2.18 -12.90 -1.03
C LYS A 56 1.88 -12.64 -2.51
N PRO A 57 2.22 -11.47 -3.05
CA PRO A 57 2.17 -11.22 -4.50
C PRO A 57 3.12 -12.16 -5.25
N THR A 58 2.72 -12.58 -6.44
CA THR A 58 3.50 -13.48 -7.30
C THR A 58 3.41 -13.00 -8.74
N GLY A 59 4.45 -13.24 -9.53
CA GLY A 59 4.50 -12.83 -10.92
C GLY A 59 5.90 -12.94 -11.48
N SER A 60 6.07 -12.64 -12.76
CA SER A 60 7.37 -12.67 -13.43
C SER A 60 8.02 -11.30 -13.54
N ASN A 61 7.27 -10.23 -13.28
CA ASN A 61 7.76 -8.86 -13.39
C ASN A 61 8.04 -8.29 -12.00
N GLU A 62 8.99 -7.37 -11.95
CA GLU A 62 9.38 -6.68 -10.73
C GLU A 62 9.47 -5.17 -10.96
N PHE A 63 9.14 -4.39 -9.94
CA PHE A 63 9.33 -2.94 -9.94
C PHE A 63 9.88 -2.48 -8.59
N LYS A 64 11.02 -1.79 -8.63
CA LYS A 64 11.67 -1.22 -7.44
C LYS A 64 11.36 0.27 -7.34
N THR A 65 11.03 0.72 -6.14
CA THR A 65 10.79 2.14 -5.86
C THR A 65 10.98 2.44 -4.39
N SER A 66 11.06 3.72 -4.03
CA SER A 66 11.20 4.17 -2.65
C SER A 66 9.86 4.60 -2.07
N VAL A 67 9.58 4.19 -0.84
CA VAL A 67 8.37 4.57 -0.09
C VAL A 67 8.74 5.16 1.27
N LEU A 68 7.83 5.97 1.83
CA LEU A 68 8.01 6.56 3.15
C LEU A 68 8.09 5.47 4.22
N ALA A 69 9.07 5.60 5.12
CA ALA A 69 9.30 4.64 6.20
C ALA A 69 9.09 5.25 7.60
N GLY A 70 8.73 6.53 7.67
CA GLY A 70 8.89 7.31 8.91
C GLY A 70 10.36 7.61 9.20
N PRO A 71 10.70 8.14 10.38
CA PRO A 71 12.09 8.36 10.76
C PRO A 71 12.78 7.03 11.08
N LEU A 72 13.93 6.77 10.43
CA LEU A 72 14.84 5.67 10.77
C LEU A 72 16.17 6.26 11.25
N TRP A 73 16.63 5.82 12.43
CA TRP A 73 17.74 6.43 13.15
C TRP A 73 19.06 5.68 12.98
N SER A 74 19.01 4.44 12.49
CA SER A 74 20.20 3.62 12.27
C SER A 74 19.96 2.54 11.22
N ASN A 75 21.05 2.00 10.67
CA ASN A 75 20.95 0.87 9.76
C ASN A 75 20.41 -0.39 10.45
N ASP A 76 20.77 -0.62 11.71
CA ASP A 76 20.25 -1.77 12.47
C ASP A 76 18.72 -1.73 12.60
N GLU A 77 18.17 -0.56 12.95
CA GLU A 77 16.74 -0.34 12.98
C GLU A 77 16.10 -0.55 11.60
N ALA A 78 16.66 0.07 10.55
CA ALA A 78 16.14 -0.07 9.19
C ALA A 78 16.09 -1.52 8.72
N GLN A 79 17.15 -2.30 8.98
CA GLN A 79 17.18 -3.73 8.64
C GLN A 79 16.18 -4.55 9.48
N LYS A 80 15.91 -4.14 10.73
CA LYS A 80 14.97 -4.81 11.62
C LYS A 80 13.51 -4.56 11.25
N VAL A 81 13.15 -3.33 10.87
CA VAL A 81 11.75 -2.96 10.60
C VAL A 81 11.39 -2.89 9.12
N GLY A 82 12.38 -2.81 8.23
CA GLY A 82 12.19 -2.58 6.80
C GLY A 82 11.26 -3.60 6.14
N SER A 83 11.41 -4.90 6.46
CA SER A 83 10.53 -5.95 5.92
C SER A 83 9.08 -5.78 6.33
N ALA A 84 8.80 -5.33 7.56
CA ALA A 84 7.43 -5.10 8.04
C ALA A 84 6.82 -3.86 7.38
N ILE A 85 7.60 -2.79 7.21
CA ILE A 85 7.17 -1.58 6.51
C ILE A 85 6.89 -1.90 5.05
N ALA A 86 7.78 -2.60 4.34
CA ALA A 86 7.55 -3.01 2.96
C ALA A 86 6.29 -3.87 2.80
N ALA A 87 6.04 -4.79 3.76
CA ALA A 87 4.82 -5.58 3.78
C ALA A 87 3.54 -4.72 3.92
N SER A 88 3.59 -3.58 4.61
CA SER A 88 2.46 -2.64 4.67
C SER A 88 2.14 -1.97 3.32
N TYR A 89 3.11 -1.93 2.41
CA TYR A 89 2.94 -1.50 1.02
C TYR A 89 2.60 -2.67 0.09
N GLY A 90 2.53 -3.91 0.59
CA GLY A 90 2.32 -5.10 -0.25
C GLY A 90 3.57 -5.51 -1.05
N ALA A 91 4.77 -5.16 -0.58
CA ALA A 91 6.03 -5.37 -1.29
C ALA A 91 7.10 -6.01 -0.39
N GLU A 92 8.25 -6.35 -0.98
CA GLU A 92 9.43 -6.85 -0.27
C GLU A 92 10.45 -5.74 -0.06
N PHE A 93 11.07 -5.67 1.13
CA PHE A 93 12.18 -4.75 1.40
C PHE A 93 13.44 -5.23 0.71
N THR A 94 14.15 -4.34 0.00
CA THR A 94 15.35 -4.73 -0.75
C THR A 94 16.63 -4.71 0.09
N GLY A 95 16.60 -4.10 1.28
CA GLY A 95 17.77 -3.85 2.11
C GLY A 95 18.25 -2.40 2.06
N GLU A 96 17.86 -1.65 1.02
CA GLU A 96 18.31 -0.27 0.77
C GLU A 96 17.38 0.77 1.42
N TRP A 97 17.95 1.79 2.06
CA TRP A 97 17.21 2.87 2.71
C TRP A 97 18.08 4.13 2.86
N TRP A 98 17.44 5.29 3.01
CA TRP A 98 18.14 6.54 3.32
C TRP A 98 17.20 7.58 3.94
N THR A 99 17.77 8.55 4.65
CA THR A 99 17.04 9.68 5.22
C THR A 99 16.93 10.81 4.20
N ILE A 100 15.71 11.29 3.98
CA ILE A 100 15.42 12.41 3.04
C ILE A 100 15.20 13.73 3.75
N VAL A 101 14.74 13.69 5.01
CA VAL A 101 14.63 14.85 5.89
C VAL A 101 15.14 14.43 7.26
N GLU A 102 16.25 15.04 7.68
CA GLU A 102 16.92 14.70 8.94
C GLU A 102 15.94 14.75 10.12
N SER A 103 15.93 13.70 10.92
CA SER A 103 15.07 13.53 12.10
C SER A 103 13.55 13.54 11.84
N VAL A 104 13.10 13.56 10.59
CA VAL A 104 11.67 13.65 10.24
C VAL A 104 11.24 12.47 9.37
N MET A 105 12.00 12.14 8.32
CA MET A 105 11.56 11.17 7.34
C MET A 105 12.73 10.46 6.64
N SER A 106 12.62 9.13 6.61
CA SER A 106 13.42 8.23 5.81
C SER A 106 12.55 7.49 4.80
N VAL A 107 13.19 6.92 3.79
CA VAL A 107 12.56 6.05 2.81
C VAL A 107 13.27 4.70 2.79
N ILE A 108 12.52 3.66 2.44
CA ILE A 108 13.06 2.33 2.12
C ILE A 108 12.81 2.04 0.64
N GLU A 109 13.74 1.36 -0.01
CA GLU A 109 13.48 0.76 -1.32
C GLU A 109 12.71 -0.55 -1.14
N ILE A 110 11.60 -0.64 -1.85
CA ILE A 110 10.73 -1.81 -1.90
C ILE A 110 10.70 -2.38 -3.31
N LYS A 111 10.36 -3.66 -3.41
CA LYS A 111 10.19 -4.38 -4.68
C LYS A 111 8.79 -4.96 -4.75
N TYR A 112 8.00 -4.49 -5.71
CA TYR A 112 6.74 -5.11 -6.11
C TYR A 112 7.00 -6.28 -7.06
N THR A 113 6.17 -7.32 -6.98
CA THR A 113 6.20 -8.48 -7.89
C THR A 113 4.80 -8.75 -8.43
N PHE A 114 4.65 -8.82 -9.76
CA PHE A 114 3.35 -8.97 -10.45
C PHE A 114 3.44 -9.64 -11.83
#